data_AF-A0A0G0UHP7-F1
#
_entry.id   AF-A0A0G0UHP7-F1
#
_cell.length_a   1.000
_cell.length_b   1.000
_cell.length_c   1.000
_cell.angle_alpha   90.00
_cell.angle_beta   90.00
_cell.angle_gamma   90.00
#
_symmetry.space_group_name_H-M   'P 1'
#
loop_
_entity.id
_entity.type
_entity.pdbx_description
1 polymer ?
#
loop_
_entity_poly.entity_id
_entity_poly.type
_entity_poly.pdbx_seq_one_letter_code
_entity_poly.pdbx_strand_id
1 'polypeptide(L)'
;NLARFDGIRYGHSTTKAMDLAETYFFSRAEGFGPESKRRIMLGTYALSAGYYDAYYLKAQKVRALIRKDFDDAFVEVDVIVGPTAPSTAFKIGEKSDDPLALYLEDIYTVPINLAGLPALSLPCGLGSKSNMPVGFHIIGKAFDEETILRVGHQLEQNI
;
A
#
# COMPACT_ATOMS: atom_id res chain seq x y z
N ASN A 1 -5.67 -8.89 8.34
CA ASN A 1 -5.39 -9.27 9.74
C ASN A 1 -4.61 -10.59 9.75
N LEU A 2 -3.30 -10.54 10.07
CA LEU A 2 -2.41 -11.72 10.05
C LEU A 2 -2.41 -12.55 11.35
N ALA A 3 -3.11 -12.10 12.40
CA ALA A 3 -3.18 -12.82 13.68
C ALA A 3 -3.96 -14.14 13.57
N ARG A 4 -4.87 -14.24 12.58
CA ARG A 4 -5.70 -15.43 12.33
C ARG A 4 -4.95 -16.63 11.76
N PHE A 5 -3.72 -16.44 11.28
CA PHE A 5 -2.90 -17.51 10.71
C PHE A 5 -2.08 -18.13 11.82
N ASP A 6 -2.53 -19.30 12.25
CA ASP A 6 -2.17 -19.86 13.54
C ASP A 6 -1.96 -21.38 13.51
N GLY A 7 -2.17 -22.01 12.35
CA GLY A 7 -1.98 -23.45 12.12
C GLY A 7 -3.13 -24.33 12.63
N ILE A 8 -4.18 -23.77 13.23
CA ILE A 8 -5.24 -24.56 13.87
C ILE A 8 -6.37 -24.88 12.90
N ARG A 9 -6.94 -23.83 12.28
CA ARG A 9 -8.13 -23.99 11.43
C ARG A 9 -7.78 -24.32 9.98
N TYR A 10 -6.65 -23.81 9.50
CA TYR A 10 -6.19 -23.93 8.11
C TYR A 10 -4.74 -23.47 7.96
N GLY A 11 -4.12 -23.83 6.83
CA GLY A 11 -2.79 -23.38 6.43
C GLY A 11 -1.65 -24.22 7.01
N HIS A 12 -0.43 -23.65 7.02
CA HIS A 12 0.75 -24.30 7.58
C HIS A 12 0.61 -24.48 9.08
N SER A 13 0.77 -25.72 9.54
CA SER A 13 0.88 -26.09 10.95
C SER A 13 2.20 -26.81 11.16
N THR A 14 2.96 -26.40 12.17
CA THR A 14 4.20 -27.07 12.51
C THR A 14 3.94 -28.49 13.04
N THR A 15 4.88 -29.40 12.79
CA THR A 15 4.87 -30.76 13.36
C THR A 15 5.80 -30.89 14.56
N LYS A 16 6.52 -29.82 14.93
CA LYS A 16 7.56 -29.83 15.97
C LYS A 16 7.06 -29.38 17.35
N ALA A 17 5.82 -28.89 17.44
CA ALA A 17 5.28 -28.32 18.67
C ALA A 17 4.88 -29.39 19.68
N MET A 18 5.26 -29.17 20.94
CA MET A 18 4.92 -30.00 22.10
C MET A 18 3.70 -29.48 22.85
N ASP A 19 3.37 -28.20 22.68
CA ASP A 19 2.22 -27.54 23.28
C ASP A 19 1.59 -26.51 22.33
N LEU A 20 0.48 -25.92 22.78
CA LEU A 20 -0.28 -24.95 21.99
C LEU A 20 0.50 -23.65 21.72
N ALA A 21 1.34 -23.19 22.66
CA ALA A 21 2.12 -21.98 22.48
C ALA A 21 3.18 -22.18 21.39
N GLU A 22 3.86 -23.33 21.41
CA GLU A 22 4.79 -23.74 20.36
C GLU A 22 4.08 -23.92 19.02
N THR A 23 2.86 -24.47 18.99
CA THR A 23 2.07 -24.56 17.74
C THR A 23 1.93 -23.17 17.11
N TYR A 24 1.56 -22.15 17.90
CA TYR A 24 1.44 -20.79 17.39
C TYR A 24 2.78 -20.19 16.96
N PHE A 25 3.82 -20.28 17.80
CA PHE A 25 5.11 -19.65 17.52
C PHE A 25 5.81 -20.27 16.31
N PHE A 26 5.91 -21.59 16.26
CA PHE A 26 6.60 -22.28 15.18
C PHE A 26 5.82 -22.22 13.86
N SER A 27 4.49 -22.41 13.88
CA SER A 27 3.71 -22.34 12.62
C SER A 27 3.82 -20.94 11.98
N ARG A 28 3.82 -19.88 12.80
CA ARG A 28 3.99 -18.50 12.31
C ARG A 28 5.43 -18.20 11.91
N ALA A 29 6.41 -18.70 12.66
CA ALA A 29 7.82 -18.52 12.35
C ALA A 29 8.22 -19.25 11.07
N GLU A 30 7.70 -20.43 10.80
CA GLU A 30 7.96 -21.20 9.59
C GLU A 30 7.15 -20.65 8.39
N GLY A 31 5.90 -20.26 8.62
CA GLY A 31 4.98 -19.88 7.54
C GLY A 31 5.12 -18.44 7.04
N PHE A 32 5.61 -17.48 7.85
CA PHE A 32 5.75 -16.10 7.40
C PHE A 32 7.14 -15.80 6.83
N GLY A 33 7.16 -15.18 5.65
CA GLY A 33 8.37 -14.59 5.08
C GLY A 33 8.91 -13.39 5.88
N PRO A 34 10.16 -12.96 5.61
CA PRO A 34 10.83 -11.90 6.36
C PRO A 34 10.04 -10.57 6.44
N GLU A 35 9.48 -10.11 5.31
CA GLU A 35 8.74 -8.84 5.28
C GLU A 35 7.43 -8.89 6.08
N SER A 36 6.71 -10.02 6.02
CA SER A 36 5.50 -10.23 6.83
C SER A 36 5.82 -10.19 8.32
N LYS A 37 6.90 -10.85 8.75
CA LYS A 37 7.36 -10.80 10.15
C LYS A 37 7.73 -9.38 10.57
N ARG A 38 8.47 -8.64 9.73
CA ARG A 38 8.85 -7.24 9.98
C ARG A 38 7.64 -6.37 10.26
N ARG A 39 6.61 -6.46 9.41
CA ARG A 39 5.36 -5.70 9.57
C ARG A 39 4.53 -6.13 10.78
N ILE A 40 4.50 -7.42 11.11
CA ILE A 40 3.83 -7.92 12.34
C ILE A 40 4.51 -7.33 13.59
N MET A 41 5.84 -7.37 13.66
CA MET A 41 6.59 -6.83 14.80
C MET A 41 6.35 -5.32 14.95
N LEU A 42 6.49 -4.55 13.86
CA LEU A 42 6.24 -3.11 13.87
C LEU A 42 4.80 -2.78 14.24
N GLY A 43 3.82 -3.49 13.67
CA GLY A 43 2.41 -3.27 13.97
C GLY A 43 2.06 -3.60 15.42
N THR A 44 2.62 -4.67 15.97
CA THR A 44 2.43 -5.03 17.39
C THR A 44 3.04 -3.98 18.30
N TYR A 45 4.23 -3.47 17.98
CA TYR A 45 4.87 -2.38 18.72
C TYR A 45 4.06 -1.09 18.67
N ALA A 46 3.62 -0.66 17.48
CA ALA A 46 2.85 0.56 17.30
C ALA A 46 1.48 0.54 18.02
N LEU A 47 0.96 -0.65 18.32
CA LEU A 47 -0.29 -0.85 19.06
C LEU A 47 -0.08 -1.14 20.55
N SER A 48 1.16 -1.28 21.00
CA SER A 48 1.47 -1.61 22.39
C SER A 48 1.14 -0.45 23.34
N ALA A 49 0.76 -0.78 24.57
CA ALA A 49 0.48 0.20 25.61
C ALA A 49 1.73 1.08 25.87
N GLY A 50 1.54 2.39 25.95
CA GLY A 50 2.62 3.38 26.08
C GLY A 50 3.14 3.94 24.75
N TYR A 51 2.98 3.21 23.63
CA TYR A 51 3.39 3.66 22.30
C TYR A 51 2.21 3.93 21.35
N TYR A 52 1.02 3.40 21.67
CA TYR A 52 -0.20 3.57 20.88
C TYR A 52 -0.48 5.03 20.50
N ASP A 53 -0.45 5.95 21.48
CA ASP A 53 -0.79 7.35 21.25
C ASP A 53 0.23 8.05 20.34
N ALA A 54 1.52 7.74 20.56
CA ALA A 54 2.64 8.36 19.84
C ALA A 54 2.74 7.88 18.39
N TYR A 55 2.35 6.64 18.11
CA TYR A 55 2.47 6.04 16.78
C TYR A 55 1.11 5.90 16.10
N TYR A 56 0.27 4.96 16.55
CA TYR A 56 -0.95 4.60 15.84
C TYR A 56 -2.00 5.72 15.85
N LEU A 57 -2.30 6.29 17.03
CA LEU A 57 -3.26 7.39 17.13
C LEU A 57 -2.76 8.63 16.38
N LYS A 58 -1.46 8.94 16.48
CA LYS A 58 -0.86 10.05 15.74
C LYS A 58 -0.97 9.84 14.22
N ALA A 59 -0.68 8.64 13.72
CA ALA A 59 -0.84 8.31 12.31
C ALA A 59 -2.30 8.43 11.84
N GLN A 60 -3.27 8.01 12.66
CA GLN A 60 -4.70 8.19 12.36
C GLN A 60 -5.11 9.67 12.29
N LYS A 61 -4.53 10.54 13.12
CA LYS A 61 -4.73 11.99 13.02
C LYS A 61 -4.13 12.57 11.73
N VAL A 62 -2.93 12.14 11.35
CA VAL A 62 -2.29 12.55 10.08
C VAL A 62 -3.11 12.06 8.88
N ARG A 63 -3.65 10.84 8.93
CA ARG A 63 -4.57 10.32 7.91
C ARG A 63 -5.79 11.24 7.70
N ALA A 64 -6.34 11.80 8.78
CA ALA A 64 -7.45 12.76 8.67
C ALA A 64 -7.02 14.06 7.97
N LEU A 65 -5.79 14.53 8.19
CA LEU A 65 -5.23 15.70 7.50
C LEU A 65 -5.03 15.41 6.00
N ILE A 66 -4.46 14.26 5.65
CA ILE A 66 -4.30 13.83 4.24
C ILE A 66 -5.66 13.81 3.53
N ARG A 67 -6.69 13.25 4.19
CA ARG A 67 -8.04 13.26 3.63
C ARG A 67 -8.57 14.68 3.42
N LYS A 68 -8.35 15.57 4.39
CA LYS A 68 -8.76 16.97 4.29
C LYS A 68 -8.09 17.66 3.09
N ASP A 69 -6.81 17.41 2.84
CA ASP A 69 -6.11 18.01 1.69
C ASP A 69 -6.75 17.62 0.35
N PHE A 70 -7.18 16.36 0.22
CA PHE A 70 -7.96 15.91 -0.95
C PHE A 70 -9.36 16.56 -1.00
N ASP A 71 -10.08 16.56 0.12
CA ASP A 71 -11.42 17.15 0.21
C ASP A 71 -11.39 18.64 -0.20
N ASP A 72 -10.38 19.39 0.27
CA ASP A 72 -10.16 20.80 -0.08
C ASP A 72 -9.85 20.96 -1.58
N ALA A 73 -8.95 20.13 -2.14
CA ALA A 73 -8.60 20.20 -3.56
C ALA A 73 -9.81 19.92 -4.47
N PHE A 74 -10.64 18.94 -4.10
CA PHE A 74 -11.83 18.55 -4.86
C PHE A 74 -12.97 19.58 -4.84
N VAL A 75 -12.85 20.66 -4.07
CA VAL A 75 -13.71 21.84 -4.21
C VAL A 75 -13.45 22.55 -5.53
N GLU A 76 -12.20 22.56 -5.99
CA GLU A 76 -11.77 23.30 -7.19
C GLU A 76 -11.64 22.44 -8.44
N VAL A 77 -11.45 21.11 -8.27
CA VAL A 77 -11.22 20.19 -9.38
C VAL A 77 -12.13 18.95 -9.32
N ASP A 78 -12.32 18.32 -10.47
CA ASP A 78 -13.07 17.05 -10.57
C ASP A 78 -12.17 15.82 -10.42
N VAL A 79 -10.94 15.92 -10.89
CA VAL A 79 -9.92 14.87 -10.79
C VAL A 79 -8.55 15.47 -10.46
N ILE A 80 -7.71 14.69 -9.80
CA ILE A 80 -6.30 14.99 -9.58
C ILE A 80 -5.49 14.00 -10.40
N VAL A 81 -4.46 14.48 -11.10
CA VAL A 81 -3.63 13.64 -11.97
C VAL A 81 -2.16 13.72 -11.58
N GLY A 82 -1.42 12.64 -11.85
CA GLY A 82 0.01 12.57 -11.60
C GLY A 82 0.62 11.26 -12.12
N PRO A 83 1.91 11.02 -11.91
CA PRO A 83 2.50 9.71 -12.18
C PRO A 83 2.02 8.67 -11.15
N THR A 84 1.85 7.42 -11.57
CA THR A 84 1.47 6.33 -10.65
C THR A 84 2.63 5.92 -9.74
N ALA A 85 3.86 5.98 -10.26
CA ALA A 85 5.08 5.57 -9.58
C ALA A 85 6.21 6.60 -9.81
N PRO A 86 7.19 6.71 -8.91
CA PRO A 86 8.29 7.69 -9.02
C PRO A 86 9.27 7.38 -10.16
N SER A 87 9.35 6.13 -10.61
CA SER A 87 10.15 5.70 -11.74
C SER A 87 9.43 4.62 -12.54
N THR A 88 9.99 4.27 -13.70
CA THR A 88 9.65 3.02 -14.38
C THR A 88 10.11 1.81 -13.56
N ALA A 89 9.68 0.61 -13.96
CA ALA A 89 10.00 -0.61 -13.24
C ALA A 89 11.52 -0.78 -13.01
N PHE A 90 11.90 -1.04 -11.76
CA PHE A 90 13.27 -1.38 -11.39
C PHE A 90 13.55 -2.87 -11.61
N LYS A 91 14.82 -3.27 -11.62
CA LYS A 91 15.22 -4.66 -11.88
C LYS A 91 14.92 -5.56 -10.68
N ILE A 92 14.75 -6.85 -10.95
CA ILE A 92 14.64 -7.87 -9.90
C ILE A 92 15.90 -7.82 -9.03
N GLY A 93 15.69 -7.75 -7.70
CA GLY A 93 16.79 -7.68 -6.74
C GLY A 93 17.28 -6.26 -6.42
N GLU A 94 16.96 -5.25 -7.24
CA GLU A 94 17.56 -3.92 -7.14
C GLU A 94 17.29 -3.20 -5.80
N LYS A 95 16.13 -3.46 -5.20
CA LYS A 95 15.69 -2.86 -3.91
C LYS A 95 15.45 -3.91 -2.82
N SER A 96 15.92 -5.15 -3.01
CA SER A 96 15.62 -6.24 -2.08
C SER A 96 16.32 -6.11 -0.72
N ASP A 97 17.47 -5.44 -0.69
CA ASP A 97 18.29 -5.28 0.53
C ASP A 97 17.94 -4.03 1.33
N ASP A 98 17.15 -3.10 0.76
CA ASP A 98 16.70 -1.87 1.41
C ASP A 98 15.16 -1.78 1.42
N PRO A 99 14.51 -2.21 2.52
CA PRO A 99 13.06 -2.11 2.66
C PRO A 99 12.52 -0.67 2.53
N LEU A 100 13.30 0.35 2.91
CA LEU A 100 12.85 1.74 2.83
C LEU A 100 12.82 2.22 1.38
N ALA A 101 13.82 1.85 0.58
CA ALA A 101 13.82 2.12 -0.86
C ALA A 101 12.60 1.51 -1.55
N LEU A 102 12.17 0.31 -1.13
CA LEU A 102 10.95 -0.31 -1.66
C LEU A 102 9.68 0.44 -1.24
N TYR A 103 9.61 0.98 -0.02
CA TYR A 103 8.43 1.73 0.44
C TYR A 103 8.26 3.08 -0.25
N LEU A 104 9.35 3.68 -0.74
CA LEU A 104 9.30 4.94 -1.51
C LEU A 104 8.62 4.78 -2.87
N GLU A 105 8.51 3.54 -3.39
CA GLU A 105 7.78 3.28 -4.63
C GLU A 105 6.28 3.61 -4.52
N ASP A 106 5.74 3.55 -3.30
CA ASP A 106 4.32 3.78 -3.02
C ASP A 106 3.99 5.24 -2.67
N ILE A 107 4.93 6.17 -2.86
CA ILE A 107 4.78 7.58 -2.46
C ILE A 107 3.56 8.26 -3.11
N TYR A 108 3.21 7.88 -4.33
CA TYR A 108 2.07 8.43 -5.08
C TYR A 108 0.79 7.58 -4.98
N THR A 109 0.83 6.42 -4.32
CA THR A 109 -0.31 5.49 -4.24
C THR A 109 -0.93 5.46 -2.84
N VAL A 110 -0.11 5.40 -1.79
CA VAL A 110 -0.59 5.28 -0.39
C VAL A 110 -1.50 6.42 0.07
N PRO A 111 -1.25 7.71 -0.25
CA PRO A 111 -2.14 8.80 0.18
C PRO A 111 -3.60 8.59 -0.23
N ILE A 112 -3.84 7.95 -1.38
CA ILE A 112 -5.17 7.67 -1.93
C ILE A 112 -5.90 6.64 -1.05
N ASN A 113 -5.21 5.56 -0.65
CA ASN A 113 -5.78 4.56 0.26
C ASN A 113 -6.09 5.16 1.64
N LEU A 114 -5.24 6.08 2.11
CA LEU A 114 -5.44 6.77 3.38
C LEU A 114 -6.67 7.68 3.33
N ALA A 115 -6.86 8.43 2.24
CA ALA A 115 -8.04 9.24 2.01
C ALA A 115 -9.31 8.41 1.71
N GLY A 116 -9.16 7.17 1.24
CA GLY A 116 -10.27 6.28 0.89
C GLY A 116 -10.93 6.64 -0.45
N LEU A 117 -10.11 7.06 -1.42
CA LEU A 117 -10.56 7.55 -2.71
C LEU A 117 -10.35 6.51 -3.82
N PRO A 118 -11.16 6.54 -4.90
CA PRO A 118 -10.90 5.77 -6.10
C PRO A 118 -9.76 6.39 -6.93
N ALA A 119 -8.97 5.54 -7.58
CA ALA A 119 -7.96 5.94 -8.54
C ALA A 119 -7.73 4.89 -9.64
N LEU A 120 -7.31 5.36 -10.81
CA LEU A 120 -7.04 4.57 -12.01
C LEU A 120 -5.62 4.84 -12.50
N SER A 121 -4.87 3.79 -12.84
CA SER A 121 -3.57 3.90 -13.51
C SER A 121 -3.68 3.36 -14.93
N LEU A 122 -3.25 4.15 -15.91
CA LEU A 122 -3.19 3.77 -17.33
C LEU A 122 -1.79 3.99 -17.90
N PRO A 123 -1.34 3.20 -18.89
CA PRO A 123 -0.07 3.47 -19.56
C PRO A 123 -0.17 4.79 -20.34
N CYS A 124 0.83 5.66 -20.24
CA CYS A 124 0.88 6.93 -20.99
C CYS A 124 2.15 7.09 -21.84
N GLY A 125 2.76 5.96 -22.21
CA GLY A 125 3.97 5.90 -23.03
C GLY A 125 5.14 5.20 -22.35
N LEU A 126 6.31 5.33 -22.96
CA LEU A 126 7.54 4.68 -22.52
C LEU A 126 8.50 5.71 -21.92
N GLY A 127 9.16 5.35 -20.83
CA GLY A 127 10.20 6.17 -20.22
C GLY A 127 11.36 6.36 -21.19
N SER A 128 11.75 7.61 -21.45
CA SER A 128 12.74 7.97 -22.47
C SER A 128 14.10 7.28 -22.31
N LYS A 129 14.51 6.95 -21.08
CA LYS A 129 15.77 6.25 -20.78
C LYS A 129 15.62 4.74 -20.67
N SER A 130 14.50 4.27 -20.12
CA SER A 130 14.33 2.86 -19.76
C SER A 130 13.58 2.05 -20.82
N ASN A 131 12.88 2.72 -21.74
CA ASN A 131 11.98 2.11 -22.71
C ASN A 131 10.94 1.16 -22.06
N MET A 132 10.47 1.53 -20.86
CA MET A 132 9.51 0.76 -20.07
C MET A 132 8.23 1.59 -19.83
N PRO A 133 7.07 0.95 -19.63
CA PRO A 133 5.80 1.67 -19.42
C PRO A 133 5.84 2.68 -18.27
N VAL A 134 5.24 3.84 -18.49
CA VAL A 134 4.98 4.87 -17.48
C VAL A 134 3.49 4.90 -17.17
N GLY A 135 3.12 4.93 -15.89
CA GLY A 135 1.74 5.00 -15.45
C GLY A 135 1.27 6.45 -15.25
N PHE A 136 0.13 6.79 -15.83
CA PHE A 136 -0.64 8.00 -15.57
C PHE A 136 -1.76 7.68 -14.59
N HIS A 137 -1.75 8.39 -13.47
CA HIS A 137 -2.63 8.20 -12.34
C HIS A 137 -3.74 9.23 -12.37
N ILE A 138 -4.99 8.80 -12.27
CA ILE A 138 -6.18 9.65 -12.20
C ILE A 138 -6.88 9.32 -10.89
N ILE A 139 -7.02 10.30 -10.01
CA ILE A 139 -7.65 10.19 -8.69
C ILE A 139 -8.93 11.00 -8.73
N GLY A 140 -10.04 10.41 -8.28
CA GLY A 140 -11.34 11.09 -8.25
C GLY A 140 -11.95 11.12 -6.86
N LYS A 141 -13.14 11.73 -6.80
CA LYS A 141 -13.94 11.87 -5.58
C LYS A 141 -14.45 10.51 -5.12
N ALA A 142 -14.81 10.40 -3.84
CA ALA A 142 -15.39 9.18 -3.31
C ALA A 142 -16.65 8.79 -4.10
N PHE A 143 -16.70 7.54 -4.58
CA PHE A 143 -17.78 6.98 -5.41
C PHE A 143 -17.99 7.63 -6.79
N ASP A 144 -16.99 8.36 -7.31
CA ASP A 144 -17.02 8.97 -8.64
C ASP A 144 -16.10 8.24 -9.63
N GLU A 145 -16.14 6.91 -9.61
CA GLU A 145 -15.38 6.08 -10.55
C GLU A 145 -15.78 6.34 -12.01
N GLU A 146 -17.04 6.74 -12.25
CA GLU A 146 -17.54 7.09 -13.58
C GLU A 146 -16.70 8.21 -14.22
N THR A 147 -16.44 9.29 -13.48
CA THR A 147 -15.64 10.41 -13.99
C THR A 147 -14.21 9.98 -14.27
N ILE A 148 -13.59 9.19 -13.39
CA ILE A 148 -12.23 8.68 -13.59
C ILE A 148 -12.16 7.78 -14.83
N LEU A 149 -13.12 6.89 -15.03
CA LEU A 149 -13.19 6.00 -16.19
C LEU A 149 -13.41 6.79 -17.48
N ARG A 150 -14.23 7.84 -17.46
CA ARG A 150 -14.47 8.73 -18.61
C ARG A 150 -13.18 9.45 -19.03
N VAL A 151 -12.45 10.03 -18.07
CA VAL A 151 -11.15 10.68 -18.34
C VAL A 151 -10.14 9.65 -18.85
N GLY A 152 -10.09 8.47 -18.22
CA GLY A 152 -9.19 7.39 -18.61
C GLY A 152 -9.46 6.88 -20.03
N HIS A 153 -10.72 6.73 -20.42
CA HIS A 153 -11.09 6.34 -21.78
C HIS A 153 -10.66 7.40 -22.80
N GLN A 154 -10.90 8.68 -22.53
CA GLN A 154 -10.46 9.75 -23.42
C GLN A 154 -8.93 9.74 -23.57
N LEU A 155 -8.20 9.52 -22.48
CA LEU A 155 -6.75 9.42 -22.50
C LEU A 155 -6.30 8.25 -23.39
N GLU A 156 -6.89 7.06 -23.22
CA GLU A 156 -6.60 5.87 -24.02
C GLU A 156 -6.79 6.08 -25.52
N GLN A 157 -7.82 6.84 -25.94
CA GLN A 157 -8.07 7.10 -27.37
C GLN A 157 -7.05 8.04 -28.04
N ASN A 158 -6.19 8.72 -27.26
CA ASN A 158 -5.30 9.78 -27.73
C ASN A 158 -3.81 9.52 -27.45
N ILE A 159 -3.45 8.35 -26.92
CA ILE A 159 -2.05 7.93 -26.69
C ILE A 159 -1.58 6.97 -27.77
#